data_AF-A0A2N6GJL5-F1
#
_entry.id   AF-A0A2N6GJL5-F1
#
_cell.length_a   1.000
_cell.length_b   1.000
_cell.length_c   1.000
_cell.angle_alpha   90.00
_cell.angle_beta   90.00
_cell.angle_gamma   90.00
#
_symmetry.space_group_name_H-M   'P 1'
#
loop_
_entity.id
_entity.type
_entity.pdbx_description
1 polymer ?
#
loop_
_entity_poly.entity_id
_entity_poly.type
_entity_poly.pdbx_seq_one_letter_code
_entity_poly.pdbx_strand_id
1 'polypeptide(L)'
;MLKYISDTVDDEGIFHLRDDKTGEDLALKFVRIHDPVRQIGTDIYFACTDFHVVGEEDKLYDLDFWMNDKTGELKIYQSKVHKEPRWSLLYGWYKQPRYTFVNDEIEYLY
;
A
#
# COMPACT_ATOMS: atom_id res chain seq x y z
N MET A 1 -11.81 3.70 2.35
CA MET A 1 -10.69 3.46 1.42
C MET A 1 -10.90 4.12 0.06
N LEU A 2 -11.85 3.66 -0.78
CA LEU A 2 -12.03 4.23 -2.13
C LEU A 2 -12.24 5.74 -2.16
N LYS A 3 -13.04 6.29 -1.23
CA LYS A 3 -13.19 7.74 -1.07
C LYS A 3 -11.85 8.44 -0.84
N TYR A 4 -11.02 7.92 0.08
CA TYR A 4 -9.71 8.51 0.35
C TYR A 4 -8.82 8.48 -0.88
N ILE A 5 -8.73 7.35 -1.58
CA ILE A 5 -7.95 7.26 -2.82
C ILE A 5 -8.44 8.32 -3.81
N SER A 6 -9.75 8.40 -4.05
CA SER A 6 -10.35 9.41 -4.93
C SER A 6 -10.08 10.86 -4.49
N ASP A 7 -9.98 11.13 -3.19
CA ASP A 7 -9.69 12.48 -2.66
C ASP A 7 -8.19 12.83 -2.70
N THR A 8 -7.30 11.82 -2.87
CA THR A 8 -5.84 11.99 -2.74
C THR A 8 -5.10 11.90 -4.08
N VAL A 9 -5.73 11.33 -5.10
CA VAL A 9 -5.17 11.35 -6.47
C VAL A 9 -5.23 12.74 -7.08
N ASP A 10 -4.33 13.00 -8.04
CA ASP A 10 -4.37 14.22 -8.84
C ASP A 10 -5.49 14.18 -9.91
N ASP A 11 -5.54 15.23 -10.74
CA ASP A 11 -6.54 15.37 -11.81
C ASP A 11 -6.47 14.26 -12.88
N GLU A 12 -5.34 13.54 -12.96
CA GLU A 12 -5.15 12.40 -13.87
C GLU A 12 -5.44 11.04 -13.20
N GLY A 13 -5.87 11.06 -11.93
CA GLY A 13 -6.13 9.88 -11.13
C GLY A 13 -4.84 9.19 -10.64
N ILE A 14 -3.73 9.91 -10.57
CA ILE A 14 -2.43 9.39 -10.12
C ILE A 14 -2.29 9.61 -8.61
N PHE A 15 -2.00 8.53 -7.91
CA PHE A 15 -1.63 8.53 -6.50
C PHE A 15 -0.11 8.72 -6.39
N HIS A 16 0.32 9.84 -5.82
CA HIS A 16 1.73 10.17 -5.62
C HIS A 16 2.18 9.70 -4.23
N LEU A 17 3.28 8.94 -4.18
CA LEU A 17 3.84 8.42 -2.94
C LEU A 17 5.37 8.54 -2.94
N ARG A 18 5.93 9.20 -1.93
CA ARG A 18 7.37 9.10 -1.66
C ARG A 18 7.66 7.76 -0.98
N ASP A 19 8.43 6.91 -1.63
CA ASP A 19 8.89 5.65 -1.07
C ASP A 19 9.84 5.90 0.12
N ASP A 20 9.50 5.38 1.29
CA ASP A 20 10.26 5.59 2.53
C ASP A 20 11.59 4.82 2.59
N LYS A 21 11.71 3.73 1.81
CA LYS A 21 12.92 2.89 1.77
C LYS A 21 13.89 3.38 0.69
N THR A 22 13.41 3.69 -0.50
CA THR A 22 14.27 4.05 -1.65
C THR A 22 14.42 5.56 -1.82
N GLY A 23 13.47 6.35 -1.29
CA GLY A 23 13.39 7.78 -1.55
C GLY A 23 12.95 8.10 -2.98
N GLU A 24 12.29 7.18 -3.68
CA GLU A 24 11.73 7.43 -5.02
C GLU A 24 10.37 8.14 -4.92
N ASP A 25 10.07 9.06 -5.85
CA ASP A 25 8.72 9.59 -6.02
C ASP A 25 7.94 8.68 -6.98
N LEU A 26 6.98 7.93 -6.44
CA LEU A 26 6.17 6.98 -7.19
C LEU A 26 4.91 7.65 -7.72
N ALA A 27 4.65 7.47 -9.02
CA ALA A 27 3.39 7.79 -9.68
C ALA A 27 2.61 6.49 -9.90
N LEU A 28 1.51 6.31 -9.17
CA LEU A 28 0.80 5.05 -9.06
C LEU A 28 -0.67 5.16 -9.48
N LYS A 29 -1.22 4.11 -10.08
CA LYS A 29 -2.66 3.98 -10.35
C LYS A 29 -3.26 2.84 -9.55
N PHE A 30 -4.39 3.12 -8.92
CA PHE A 30 -5.10 2.15 -8.11
C PHE A 30 -5.61 0.97 -8.95
N VAL A 31 -5.42 -0.25 -8.45
CA VAL A 31 -5.92 -1.48 -9.08
C VAL A 31 -7.08 -2.05 -8.27
N ARG A 32 -6.84 -2.38 -6.99
CA ARG A 32 -7.86 -3.01 -6.13
C ARG A 32 -7.51 -2.92 -4.64
N ILE A 33 -8.53 -3.12 -3.81
CA ILE A 33 -8.38 -3.39 -2.37
C ILE A 33 -8.47 -4.91 -2.17
N HIS A 34 -7.65 -5.45 -1.28
CA HIS A 34 -7.75 -6.86 -0.85
C HIS A 34 -8.65 -6.98 0.38
N ASP A 35 -9.52 -7.99 0.35
CA ASP A 35 -10.32 -8.41 1.50
C ASP A 35 -9.66 -9.63 2.19
N PRO A 36 -9.72 -9.73 3.53
CA PRO A 36 -10.36 -8.81 4.47
C PRO A 36 -9.45 -7.64 4.90
N VAL A 37 -10.07 -6.56 5.37
CA VAL A 37 -9.39 -5.55 6.21
C VAL A 37 -8.92 -6.23 7.50
N ARG A 38 -7.65 -6.01 7.87
CA ARG A 38 -7.07 -6.58 9.10
C ARG A 38 -7.18 -5.58 10.25
N GLN A 39 -7.34 -6.10 11.46
CA GLN A 39 -7.32 -5.33 12.70
C GLN A 39 -6.11 -5.75 13.55
N ILE A 40 -5.43 -4.79 14.14
CA ILE A 40 -4.30 -4.93 15.04
C ILE A 40 -4.71 -4.34 16.38
N GLY A 41 -4.65 -5.12 17.45
CA GLY A 41 -5.18 -4.68 18.74
C GLY A 41 -6.68 -4.32 18.66
N THR A 42 -7.06 -3.20 19.26
CA THR A 42 -8.47 -2.81 19.42
C THR A 42 -8.97 -1.72 18.46
N ASP A 43 -8.10 -0.79 18.03
CA ASP A 43 -8.49 0.43 17.33
C ASP A 43 -7.70 0.69 16.03
N ILE A 44 -6.77 -0.21 15.68
CA ILE A 44 -5.96 -0.08 14.48
C ILE A 44 -6.44 -1.07 13.43
N TYR A 45 -6.67 -0.55 12.22
CA TYR A 45 -7.06 -1.33 11.05
C TYR A 45 -6.09 -1.06 9.92
N PHE A 46 -5.93 -2.02 9.02
CA PHE A 46 -5.22 -1.76 7.77
C PHE A 46 -5.79 -2.58 6.61
N ALA A 47 -5.77 -1.97 5.43
CA ALA A 47 -6.16 -2.62 4.19
C ALA A 47 -4.99 -2.66 3.22
N CYS A 48 -4.72 -3.84 2.66
CA CYS A 48 -3.74 -4.02 1.60
C CYS A 48 -4.38 -3.65 0.26
N THR A 49 -3.63 -2.97 -0.60
CA THR A 49 -4.12 -2.48 -1.89
C THR A 49 -3.08 -2.68 -2.97
N ASP A 50 -3.51 -3.03 -4.18
CA ASP A 50 -2.61 -3.11 -5.32
C ASP A 50 -2.66 -1.78 -6.08
N PHE A 51 -1.47 -1.30 -6.46
CA PHE A 51 -1.25 -0.16 -7.33
C PHE A 51 -0.24 -0.54 -8.42
N HIS A 52 -0.37 -0.02 -9.63
CA HIS A 52 0.65 -0.18 -10.67
C HIS A 52 1.35 1.14 -10.96
N VAL A 53 2.61 1.08 -11.41
CA VAL A 53 3.35 2.26 -11.88
C VAL A 53 2.69 2.79 -13.16
N VAL A 54 2.57 4.11 -13.28
CA VAL A 54 2.04 4.76 -14.48
C VAL A 54 2.88 4.35 -15.71
N GLY A 55 2.23 3.78 -16.71
CA GLY A 55 2.89 3.28 -17.92
C GLY A 55 3.49 1.87 -17.83
N GLU A 56 3.47 1.23 -16.65
CA GLU A 56 4.05 -0.10 -16.42
C GLU A 56 3.09 -0.97 -15.57
N GLU A 57 2.02 -1.47 -16.18
CA GLU A 57 0.92 -2.18 -15.50
C GLU A 57 1.37 -3.44 -14.72
N ASP A 58 2.44 -4.10 -15.18
CA ASP A 58 3.00 -5.29 -14.51
C ASP A 58 3.79 -4.96 -13.24
N LYS A 59 4.21 -3.70 -13.05
CA LYS A 59 4.96 -3.26 -11.87
C LYS A 59 4.00 -2.91 -10.74
N LEU A 60 3.55 -3.94 -10.04
CA LEU A 60 2.62 -3.81 -8.92
C LEU A 60 3.32 -3.53 -7.59
N TYR A 61 2.88 -2.47 -6.92
CA TYR A 61 3.09 -2.22 -5.51
C TYR A 61 1.91 -2.75 -4.69
N ASP A 62 2.20 -3.27 -3.50
CA ASP A 62 1.22 -3.58 -2.46
C ASP A 62 1.38 -2.52 -1.37
N LEU A 63 0.38 -1.66 -1.20
CA LEU A 63 0.37 -0.60 -0.21
C LEU A 63 -0.59 -0.96 0.93
N ASP A 64 -0.10 -0.86 2.17
CA ASP A 64 -0.92 -0.92 3.36
C ASP A 64 -1.37 0.49 3.75
N PHE A 65 -2.67 0.68 3.87
CA PHE A 65 -3.26 1.91 4.42
C PHE A 65 -3.79 1.66 5.82
N TRP A 66 -3.18 2.33 6.79
CA TRP A 66 -3.46 2.22 8.22
C TRP A 66 -4.52 3.23 8.63
N MET A 67 -5.46 2.75 9.42
CA MET A 67 -6.66 3.46 9.81
C MET A 67 -6.89 3.32 11.31
N ASN A 68 -7.48 4.35 11.93
CA ASN A 68 -8.03 4.27 13.28
C ASN A 68 -9.34 5.03 13.37
N ASP A 69 -10.13 4.74 14.39
CA ASP A 69 -11.47 5.30 14.61
C ASP A 69 -11.52 6.30 15.79
N LYS A 70 -10.36 6.82 16.22
CA LYS A 70 -10.22 7.68 17.42
C LYS A 70 -11.11 8.93 17.40
N THR A 71 -11.62 9.33 16.23
CA THR A 71 -12.48 10.50 16.05
C THR A 71 -13.96 10.14 15.83
N GLY A 72 -14.35 8.88 16.01
CA GLY A 72 -15.69 8.36 15.68
C GLY A 72 -15.87 8.00 14.19
N GLU A 73 -14.85 8.26 13.38
CA GLU A 73 -14.79 7.93 11.95
C GLU A 73 -13.45 7.24 11.67
N LEU A 74 -13.50 6.19 10.83
CA LEU A 74 -12.31 5.47 10.39
C LEU A 74 -11.49 6.36 9.44
N LYS A 75 -10.34 6.84 9.89
CA LYS A 75 -9.46 7.75 9.15
C LYS A 75 -8.14 7.09 8.84
N ILE A 76 -7.71 7.23 7.58
CA ILE A 76 -6.37 6.84 7.15
C ILE A 76 -5.38 7.86 7.71
N TYR A 77 -4.37 7.38 8.44
CA TYR A 77 -3.34 8.22 9.04
C TYR A 77 -1.93 7.90 8.52
N GLN A 78 -1.76 6.75 7.87
CA GLN A 78 -0.49 6.32 7.32
C GLN A 78 -0.70 5.38 6.13
N SER A 79 0.15 5.50 5.13
CA SER A 79 0.31 4.53 4.04
C SER A 79 1.75 4.01 4.03
N LYS A 80 1.96 2.76 3.66
CA LYS A 80 3.29 2.16 3.60
C LYS A 80 3.41 1.17 2.46
N VAL A 81 4.58 1.11 1.83
CA VAL A 81 4.89 0.04 0.87
C VAL A 81 5.10 -1.26 1.64
N HIS A 82 4.17 -2.20 1.47
CA HIS A 82 4.26 -3.54 2.02
C HIS A 82 5.02 -4.47 1.10
N LYS A 83 4.79 -4.35 -0.22
CA LYS A 83 5.54 -5.08 -1.24
C LYS A 83 5.88 -4.17 -2.41
N GLU A 84 7.10 -4.34 -2.91
CA GLU A 84 7.61 -3.61 -4.07
C GLU A 84 7.72 -4.55 -5.29
N PRO A 85 7.60 -4.03 -6.52
CA PRO A 85 7.84 -4.83 -7.72
C PRO A 85 9.35 -5.11 -7.87
N ARG A 86 9.69 -6.38 -8.07
CA ARG A 86 11.03 -6.82 -8.47
C ARG A 86 10.95 -7.67 -9.72
N TRP A 87 12.01 -7.61 -10.53
CA TRP A 87 12.12 -8.44 -11.72
C TRP A 87 12.96 -9.69 -11.44
N SER A 88 12.52 -10.82 -11.97
CA SER A 88 13.34 -12.03 -12.07
C SER A 88 13.19 -12.67 -13.44
N LEU A 89 14.23 -13.38 -13.91
CA LEU A 89 14.19 -14.06 -15.20
C LEU A 89 13.14 -15.19 -15.24
N LEU A 90 12.89 -15.83 -14.09
CA LEU A 90 11.98 -16.98 -13.99
C LEU A 90 10.52 -16.59 -13.82
N TYR A 91 10.24 -15.50 -13.09
CA TYR A 91 8.87 -15.11 -12.71
C TYR A 91 8.41 -13.78 -13.31
N GLY A 92 9.27 -13.08 -14.06
CA GLY A 92 8.99 -11.72 -14.49
C GLY A 92 8.87 -10.75 -13.32
N TRP A 93 7.95 -9.79 -13.41
CA TRP A 93 7.60 -8.89 -12.30
C TRP A 93 6.84 -9.63 -11.20
N TYR A 94 7.31 -9.49 -9.97
CA TYR A 94 6.67 -10.07 -8.80
C TYR A 94 6.74 -9.11 -7.60
N LYS A 95 5.83 -9.27 -6.64
CA LYS A 95 5.74 -8.43 -5.45
C LYS A 95 6.65 -8.98 -4.33
N GLN A 96 7.78 -8.34 -4.09
CA GLN A 96 8.70 -8.67 -2.99
C GLN A 96 8.25 -7.99 -1.69
N PRO A 97 7.97 -8.74 -0.61
CA PRO A 97 7.59 -8.15 0.67
C PRO A 97 8.75 -7.42 1.36
N ARG A 98 8.46 -6.25 1.92
CA ARG A 98 9.34 -5.42 2.77
C ARG A 98 9.26 -5.82 4.23
N TYR A 99 8.09 -6.23 4.68
CA TYR A 99 7.84 -6.65 6.05
C TYR A 99 6.75 -7.71 6.10
N THR A 100 6.65 -8.37 7.24
CA THR A 100 5.56 -9.27 7.62
C THR A 100 4.99 -8.83 8.97
N PHE A 101 3.94 -9.52 9.42
CA PHE A 101 3.37 -9.34 10.74
C PHE A 101 3.66 -10.56 11.61
N VAL A 102 4.23 -10.34 12.79
CA VAL A 102 4.45 -11.37 13.82
C VAL A 102 3.92 -10.82 15.15
N ASN A 103 2.97 -11.53 15.76
CA ASN A 103 2.28 -11.09 16.98
C ASN A 103 1.74 -9.66 16.87
N ASP A 104 1.08 -9.34 15.76
CA ASP A 104 0.53 -8.01 15.46
C ASP A 104 1.55 -6.87 15.34
N GLU A 105 2.86 -7.18 15.30
CA GLU A 105 3.93 -6.22 15.10
C GLU A 105 4.60 -6.39 13.72
N ILE A 106 5.09 -5.28 13.16
CA ILE A 106 5.82 -5.27 11.88
C ILE A 106 7.22 -5.85 12.09
N GLU A 107 7.56 -6.89 11.34
CA GLU A 107 8.92 -7.42 11.22
C GLU A 107 9.45 -7.15 9.81
N TYR A 108 10.52 -6.34 9.71
CA TYR A 108 11.13 -6.01 8.42
C TYR A 108 11.97 -7.15 7.89
N LEU A 109 11.90 -7.37 6.58
CA LEU A 109 12.61 -8.44 5.89
C LEU A 109 13.96 -7.99 5.32
N TYR A 110 14.26 -6.68 5.29
CA TYR A 110 15.54 -6.07 4.90
C TYR A 110 15.60 -4.55 5.13
#